data_AF-A0A357M5W2-F1
#
_entry.id   AF-A0A357M5W2-F1
#
_cell.length_a   1.000
_cell.length_b   1.000
_cell.length_c   1.000
_cell.angle_alpha   90.00
_cell.angle_beta   90.00
_cell.angle_gamma   90.00
#
_symmetry.space_group_name_H-M   'P 1'
#
loop_
_entity.id
_entity.type
_entity.pdbx_description
1 polymer ?
#
loop_
_entity_poly.entity_id
_entity_poly.type
_entity_poly.pdbx_seq_one_letter_code
_entity_poly.pdbx_strand_id
1 'polypeptide(L)'
;MKFKTAKINAFRTWGLLLTMLGMGLMVLGTAGIVFWGSTGKVFAGIGLVIGLISMMASLAIYFWAGMLSTSAVQLECPECHKLTKMLGKTDRCMFCHTILTMDPAEATITADQLEHQQVNH
;
A
#
# COMPACT_ATOMS: atom_id res chain seq x y z
N MET A 1 18.93 -7.68 4.17
CA MET A 1 18.50 -6.45 3.46
C MET A 1 17.01 -6.25 3.72
N LYS A 2 16.65 -5.55 4.82
CA LYS A 2 15.25 -5.33 5.22
C LYS A 2 14.75 -4.07 4.51
N PHE A 3 14.04 -4.24 3.39
CA PHE A 3 13.45 -3.15 2.63
C PHE A 3 12.50 -2.32 3.51
N LYS A 4 12.96 -1.14 3.94
CA LYS A 4 12.13 -0.10 4.57
C LYS A 4 11.38 0.65 3.46
N THR A 5 10.36 0.03 2.86
CA THR A 5 9.48 0.74 1.93
C THR A 5 8.38 1.46 2.72
N ALA A 6 7.99 2.67 2.29
CA ALA A 6 6.88 3.41 2.89
C ALA A 6 5.61 2.55 2.87
N LYS A 7 4.84 2.56 3.97
CA LYS A 7 3.67 1.68 4.16
C LYS A 7 2.64 1.84 3.02
N ILE A 8 2.51 3.06 2.48
CA ILE A 8 1.70 3.41 1.31
C ILE A 8 2.13 2.63 0.06
N ASN A 9 3.44 2.59 -0.21
CA ASN A 9 3.96 1.93 -1.41
C ASN A 9 3.81 0.41 -1.31
N ALA A 10 3.97 -0.14 -0.09
CA ALA A 10 3.65 -1.54 0.19
C ALA A 10 2.18 -1.86 -0.10
N PHE A 11 1.24 -1.04 0.37
CA PHE A 11 -0.19 -1.25 0.10
C PHE A 11 -0.54 -1.25 -1.39
N ARG A 12 0.05 -0.34 -2.17
CA ARG A 12 -0.14 -0.31 -3.63
C ARG A 12 0.43 -1.56 -4.31
N THR A 13 1.62 -2.00 -3.90
CA THR A 13 2.24 -3.23 -4.46
C THR A 13 1.46 -4.49 -4.09
N TRP A 14 0.93 -4.58 -2.88
CA TRP A 14 0.05 -5.69 -2.49
C TRP A 14 -1.22 -5.77 -3.35
N GLY A 15 -1.84 -4.63 -3.68
CA GLY A 15 -2.99 -4.58 -4.58
C GLY A 15 -2.67 -5.03 -6.02
N LEU A 16 -1.55 -4.58 -6.58
CA LEU A 16 -1.05 -5.00 -7.90
C LEU A 16 -0.70 -6.50 -7.93
N LEU A 17 -0.14 -7.02 -6.84
CA LEU A 17 0.22 -8.43 -6.73
C LEU A 17 -1.03 -9.31 -6.67
N LEU A 18 -2.07 -8.90 -5.93
CA LEU A 18 -3.34 -9.62 -5.88
C LEU A 18 -4.04 -9.67 -7.24
N THR A 19 -4.01 -8.58 -8.00
CA THR A 19 -4.59 -8.54 -9.35
C THR A 19 -3.84 -9.45 -10.31
N MET A 20 -2.50 -9.45 -10.28
CA MET A 20 -1.69 -10.41 -11.04
C MET A 20 -1.99 -11.86 -10.68
N LEU A 21 -2.16 -12.16 -9.39
CA LEU A 21 -2.47 -13.50 -8.92
C LEU A 21 -3.89 -13.95 -9.31
N GLY A 22 -4.88 -13.05 -9.25
CA GLY A 22 -6.25 -13.33 -9.72
C GLY A 22 -6.29 -13.64 -11.23
N MET A 23 -5.56 -12.88 -12.03
CA MET A 23 -5.46 -13.13 -13.47
C MET A 23 -4.69 -14.44 -13.77
N GLY A 24 -3.64 -14.73 -13.00
CA GLY A 24 -2.92 -16.02 -13.07
C GLY A 24 -3.81 -17.22 -12.73
N LEU A 25 -4.64 -17.12 -11.68
CA LEU A 25 -5.57 -18.18 -11.30
C LEU A 25 -6.64 -18.44 -12.36
N MET A 26 -7.13 -17.41 -13.05
CA MET A 26 -8.05 -17.59 -14.18
C MET A 26 -7.39 -18.36 -15.32
N VAL A 27 -6.15 -18.01 -15.69
CA VAL A 27 -5.41 -18.68 -16.78
C VAL A 27 -5.04 -20.11 -16.42
N LEU A 28 -4.58 -20.37 -15.18
CA LEU A 28 -4.29 -21.72 -14.71
C LEU A 28 -5.57 -22.58 -14.60
N GLY A 29 -6.69 -21.96 -14.21
CA GLY A 29 -8.00 -22.62 -14.15
C GLY A 29 -8.47 -23.09 -15.54
N THR A 30 -8.31 -22.27 -16.57
CA THR A 30 -8.66 -22.64 -17.95
C THR A 30 -7.65 -23.59 -18.59
N ALA A 31 -6.36 -23.50 -18.22
CA ALA A 31 -5.35 -24.49 -18.64
C ALA A 31 -5.66 -25.90 -18.12
N GLY A 32 -6.35 -26.04 -16.97
CA GLY A 32 -6.86 -27.31 -16.47
C GLY A 32 -7.86 -28.01 -17.41
N ILE A 33 -8.57 -27.25 -18.27
CA ILE A 33 -9.45 -27.80 -19.31
C ILE A 33 -8.63 -28.53 -20.38
N VAL A 34 -7.52 -27.92 -20.80
CA VAL A 34 -6.69 -28.40 -21.90
C VAL A 34 -6.00 -29.73 -21.55
N PHE A 35 -5.59 -29.91 -20.29
CA PHE A 35 -4.91 -31.13 -19.87
C PHE A 35 -5.85 -32.29 -19.48
N TRP A 36 -7.07 -32.03 -18.99
CA TRP A 36 -7.92 -33.06 -18.36
C TRP A 36 -9.35 -33.22 -18.91
N GLY A 37 -9.66 -32.64 -20.07
CA GLY A 37 -10.89 -32.91 -20.83
C GLY A 37 -12.20 -32.68 -20.05
N SER A 38 -12.94 -33.75 -19.74
CA SER A 38 -14.23 -33.68 -19.01
C SER A 38 -14.07 -33.34 -17.52
N THR A 39 -13.03 -33.85 -16.85
CA THR A 39 -12.76 -33.53 -15.44
C THR A 39 -12.26 -32.09 -15.30
N GLY A 40 -11.59 -31.57 -16.33
CA GLY A 40 -11.08 -30.20 -16.39
C GLY A 40 -12.16 -29.11 -16.32
N LYS A 41 -13.41 -29.41 -16.70
CA LYS A 41 -14.54 -28.46 -16.61
C LYS A 41 -14.83 -28.03 -15.16
N VAL A 42 -14.71 -28.96 -14.22
CA VAL A 42 -14.93 -28.67 -12.79
C VAL A 42 -13.80 -27.79 -12.25
N PHE A 43 -12.55 -28.11 -12.58
CA PHE A 43 -11.39 -27.29 -12.22
C PHE A 43 -11.45 -25.88 -12.82
N ALA A 44 -11.96 -25.74 -14.04
CA ALA A 44 -12.16 -24.44 -14.67
C ALA A 44 -13.25 -23.60 -14.01
N GLY A 45 -14.38 -24.22 -13.65
CA GLY A 45 -15.44 -23.54 -12.90
C GLY A 45 -14.93 -23.01 -11.56
N ILE A 46 -14.17 -23.84 -10.83
CA ILE A 46 -13.58 -23.45 -9.55
C ILE A 46 -12.53 -22.34 -9.75
N GLY A 47 -11.66 -22.46 -10.76
CA GLY A 47 -10.65 -21.44 -11.08
C GLY A 47 -11.25 -20.09 -11.46
N LEU A 48 -12.37 -20.07 -12.17
CA LEU A 48 -13.08 -18.85 -12.53
C LEU A 48 -13.75 -18.20 -11.32
N VAL A 49 -14.40 -18.99 -10.46
CA VAL A 49 -15.01 -18.49 -9.22
C VAL A 49 -13.95 -17.93 -8.26
N ILE A 50 -12.84 -18.65 -8.08
CA ILE A 50 -11.72 -18.16 -7.26
C ILE A 50 -11.10 -16.90 -7.88
N GLY A 51 -10.95 -16.85 -9.20
CA GLY A 51 -10.47 -15.66 -9.91
C GLY A 51 -11.37 -14.44 -9.67
N LEU A 52 -12.69 -14.64 -9.71
CA LEU A 52 -13.68 -13.60 -9.40
C LEU A 52 -13.57 -13.12 -7.93
N ILE A 53 -13.46 -14.05 -6.98
CA ILE A 53 -13.29 -13.72 -5.55
C ILE A 53 -11.99 -12.96 -5.34
N SER A 54 -10.89 -13.37 -5.98
CA SER A 54 -9.61 -12.69 -5.91
C SER A 54 -9.68 -11.26 -6.46
N MET A 55 -10.39 -11.03 -7.57
CA MET A 55 -10.63 -9.70 -8.10
C MET A 55 -11.44 -8.82 -7.14
N MET A 56 -12.53 -9.36 -6.56
CA MET A 56 -13.30 -8.65 -5.55
C MET A 56 -12.47 -8.31 -4.30
N ALA A 57 -11.64 -9.25 -3.84
CA ALA A 57 -10.73 -9.02 -2.72
C ALA A 57 -9.70 -7.91 -3.05
N SER A 58 -9.19 -7.87 -4.29
CA SER A 58 -8.27 -6.83 -4.73
C SER A 58 -8.92 -5.44 -4.70
N LEU A 59 -10.18 -5.33 -5.12
CA LEU A 59 -10.97 -4.11 -5.08
C LEU A 59 -11.21 -3.67 -3.63
N ALA A 60 -11.55 -4.59 -2.72
CA ALA A 60 -11.74 -4.28 -1.31
C ALA A 60 -10.45 -3.75 -0.66
N ILE A 61 -9.31 -4.39 -0.89
CA ILE A 61 -8.01 -3.93 -0.37
C ILE A 61 -7.64 -2.57 -0.96
N TYR A 62 -7.85 -2.38 -2.26
CA TYR A 62 -7.58 -1.10 -2.92
C TYR A 62 -8.49 0.02 -2.39
N PHE A 63 -9.75 -0.30 -2.11
CA PHE A 63 -10.69 0.63 -1.49
C PHE A 63 -10.24 1.05 -0.09
N TRP A 64 -9.81 0.09 0.75
CA TRP A 64 -9.22 0.40 2.06
C TRP A 64 -7.95 1.25 1.95
N ALA A 65 -7.08 0.94 0.98
CA ALA A 65 -5.88 1.75 0.70
C ALA A 65 -6.23 3.17 0.23
N GLY A 66 -7.29 3.32 -0.57
CA GLY A 66 -7.82 4.62 -1.00
C GLY A 66 -8.30 5.46 0.18
N MET A 67 -9.07 4.86 1.10
CA MET A 67 -9.52 5.51 2.34
C MET A 67 -8.36 5.92 3.25
N LEU A 68 -7.26 5.15 3.28
CA LEU A 68 -6.04 5.52 3.99
C LEU A 68 -5.31 6.69 3.30
N SER A 69 -5.33 6.76 1.98
CA SER A 69 -4.69 7.83 1.21
C SER A 69 -5.40 9.18 1.35
N THR A 70 -6.71 9.19 1.56
CA THR A 70 -7.49 10.44 1.75
C THR A 70 -7.37 11.00 3.17
N SER A 71 -7.06 10.15 4.15
CA SER A 71 -6.86 10.54 5.56
C SER A 71 -5.46 11.09 5.86
N ALA A 72 -4.62 11.25 4.83
CA ALA A 72 -3.23 11.65 4.98
C ALA A 72 -3.06 13.17 5.05
N VAL A 73 -2.54 13.67 6.18
CA VAL A 73 -2.26 15.10 6.38
C VAL A 73 -1.03 15.51 5.55
N GLN A 74 -1.15 16.61 4.83
CA GLN A 74 -0.06 17.19 4.02
C GLN A 74 0.80 18.06 4.91
N LEU A 75 2.10 17.77 4.97
CA LEU A 75 3.06 18.56 5.73
C LEU A 75 4.43 18.58 5.05
N GLU A 76 5.14 19.67 5.27
CA GLU A 76 6.47 19.88 4.75
C GLU A 76 7.49 19.18 5.66
N CYS A 77 8.36 18.37 5.07
CA CYS A 77 9.39 17.67 5.83
C CYS A 77 10.51 18.66 6.22
N PRO A 78 10.87 18.81 7.51
CA PRO A 78 11.88 19.77 7.95
C PRO A 78 13.28 19.49 7.36
N GLU A 79 13.61 18.22 7.13
CA GLU A 79 14.90 17.82 6.56
C GLU A 79 15.03 18.07 5.05
N CYS A 80 13.96 17.81 4.29
CA CYS A 80 14.02 17.79 2.83
C CYS A 80 13.13 18.84 2.13
N HIS A 81 12.40 19.67 2.89
CA HIS A 81 11.57 20.80 2.43
C HIS A 81 10.66 20.43 1.23
N LYS A 82 10.23 19.17 1.21
CA LYS A 82 9.29 18.65 0.22
C LYS A 82 7.97 18.39 0.90
N LEU A 83 6.89 18.72 0.20
CA LEU A 83 5.53 18.39 0.61
C LEU A 83 5.37 16.87 0.63
N THR A 84 5.08 16.32 1.80
CA THR A 84 4.83 14.89 1.99
C THR A 84 3.51 14.67 2.71
N LYS A 85 2.85 13.55 2.40
CA LYS A 85 1.62 13.14 3.08
C LYS A 85 1.98 12.13 4.17
N MET A 86 1.60 12.39 5.42
CA MET A 86 1.76 11.47 6.55
C MET A 86 0.51 10.58 6.69
N LEU A 87 0.69 9.25 6.81
CA LEU A 87 -0.39 8.35 7.23
C LEU A 87 -0.31 8.03 8.74
N GLY A 88 -1.27 8.56 9.51
CA GLY A 88 -1.45 8.20 10.92
C GLY A 88 -0.50 8.93 11.88
N LYS A 89 -0.16 8.29 13.01
CA LYS A 89 0.67 8.89 14.09
C LYS A 89 2.18 8.79 13.83
N THR A 90 2.63 7.81 13.06
CA THR A 90 4.03 7.60 12.70
C THR A 90 4.11 7.17 11.24
N ASP A 91 4.81 7.93 10.41
CA ASP A 91 5.08 7.53 9.03
C ASP A 91 6.47 7.99 8.59
N ARG A 92 6.99 7.36 7.54
CA ARG A 92 8.28 7.74 6.96
C ARG A 92 8.04 8.73 5.84
N CYS A 93 8.84 9.79 5.78
CA CYS A 93 8.86 10.70 4.63
C CYS A 93 9.07 9.91 3.33
N MET A 94 8.25 10.15 2.31
CA MET A 94 8.30 9.42 1.04
C MET A 94 9.62 9.64 0.26
N PHE A 95 10.28 10.78 0.47
CA PHE A 95 11.52 11.14 -0.23
C PHE A 95 12.75 10.81 0.61
N CYS A 96 12.87 11.45 1.77
CA CYS A 96 14.06 11.32 2.61
C CYS A 96 14.00 10.13 3.59
N HIS A 97 12.90 9.35 3.62
CA HIS A 97 12.71 8.15 4.46
C HIS A 97 12.92 8.36 5.98
N THR A 98 13.05 9.62 6.40
CA THR A 98 13.12 10.01 7.81
C THR A 98 11.82 9.68 8.50
N ILE A 99 11.89 9.31 9.77
CA ILE A 99 10.71 8.95 10.57
C ILE A 99 10.11 10.26 11.07
N LEU A 100 8.87 10.53 10.67
CA LEU A 100 8.07 11.61 11.22
C LEU A 100 7.04 10.99 12.15
N THR A 101 7.05 11.48 13.38
CA THR A 101 6.11 11.09 14.42
C THR A 101 5.34 12.32 14.84
N MET A 102 4.03 12.14 15.03
CA MET A 102 3.13 13.13 15.63
C MET A 102 3.08 12.96 17.16
N ASP A 103 3.82 11.99 17.71
CA ASP A 103 3.91 11.76 19.14
C ASP A 103 5.04 12.60 19.75
N PRO A 104 4.73 13.56 20.64
CA PRO A 104 5.74 14.42 21.27
C PRO A 104 6.76 13.65 22.11
N ALA A 105 6.47 12.38 22.49
CA ALA A 105 7.40 11.54 23.24
C ALA A 105 8.53 10.92 22.39
N GLU A 106 8.34 10.79 21.06
CA GLU A 106 9.33 10.20 20.14
C GLU A 106 9.90 11.23 19.14
N ALA A 107 9.43 12.48 19.19
CA ALA A 107 9.86 13.53 18.29
C ALA A 107 11.27 14.04 18.64
N THR A 108 12.24 13.82 17.77
CA THR A 108 13.59 14.41 17.89
C THR A 108 13.56 15.94 17.78
N ILE A 109 12.52 16.50 17.16
CA ILE A 109 12.31 17.95 16.97
C ILE A 109 10.82 18.23 17.23
N THR A 110 10.51 19.05 18.23
CA THR A 110 9.15 19.46 18.57
C THR A 110 8.67 20.62 17.70
N ALA A 111 7.36 20.73 17.48
CA ALA A 111 6.75 21.79 16.67
C ALA A 111 7.16 23.20 17.15
N ASP A 112 7.25 23.40 18.47
CA ASP A 112 7.70 24.66 19.07
C ASP A 112 9.15 25.02 18.69
N GLN A 113 10.03 24.01 18.52
CA GLN A 113 11.43 24.24 18.13
C GLN A 113 11.55 24.69 16.67
N LEU A 114 10.66 24.23 15.79
CA LEU A 114 10.60 24.69 14.39
C LEU A 114 10.13 26.15 14.30
N GLU A 115 9.12 26.53 15.09
CA GLU A 115 8.64 27.92 15.15
C GLU A 115 9.75 28.88 15.63
N HIS A 116 10.51 28.50 16.65
CA HIS A 116 11.65 29.30 17.11
C HIS A 116 12.82 29.36 16.11
N GLN A 117 13.02 28.33 15.28
CA GLN A 117 14.07 28.31 14.27
C GLN A 117 13.71 29.14 13.03
N GLN A 118 12.41 29.25 12.70
CA GLN A 118 11.91 30.10 11.61
C GLN A 118 11.84 31.59 11.98
N VAL A 119 11.71 31.94 13.26
CA VAL A 119 11.70 33.34 13.73
C VAL A 119 13.12 33.93 13.81
N ASN A 120 14.16 33.10 13.87
CA ASN A 120 15.56 33.53 13.97
C ASN A 120 16.31 33.58 12.62
N HIS A 121 15.61 33.42 11.49
CA HIS A 121 16.17 33.48 10.14
C HIS A 121 15.52 34.55 9.28
#